data_AF-A0A853AU35-F1
#
_entry.id   AF-A0A853AU35-F1
#
_cell.length_a   1.000
_cell.length_b   1.000
_cell.length_c   1.000
_cell.angle_alpha   90.00
_cell.angle_beta   90.00
_cell.angle_gamma   90.00
#
_symmetry.space_group_name_H-M   'P 1'
#
loop_
_entity.id
_entity.type
_entity.pdbx_description
1 polymer ?
#
loop_
_entity_poly.entity_id
_entity_poly.type
_entity_poly.pdbx_seq_one_letter_code
_entity_poly.pdbx_strand_id
1 'polypeptide(L)'
;MGPDGRPGWPPNGGWDTHHPDGTQTPASNDGFHPTRDGEDPGQRPDDAEARIYDPPYDPPPARTEIKFEDEPDFDNWPEGAPGVRVEPSNEPFVRWNRPDDSEFSSPAPDDPANPETNPLRNGETFSSRDNPPESELRPKTKYTTPRATFYTNSEGRIEWVEAHPGRQGDPNPELNNPAPNAKYRVADNWTFQTNSKGETSAMTGTPHYKNNPNDPVSQSTHYYRDENAQDRVGQRGYDAYRGTEWEHVNWDGGHMAAHESGGPGEEINQFPQIRGSNQGHYEDGYTYKASWRALEAYLSRTAKTPGCSVDQIQVKLHPDNSTVPETATYRWTETRNGVTKTYEMVFPNDPAKVNFGRPRR
;
A
#
# COMPACT_ATOMS: atom_id res chain seq x y z
N MET A 1 -32.40 -13.27 -27.06
CA MET A 1 -31.09 -13.17 -27.76
C MET A 1 -31.34 -12.68 -29.16
N GLY A 2 -30.87 -11.46 -29.48
CA GLY A 2 -30.95 -10.93 -30.83
C GLY A 2 -29.90 -11.58 -31.76
N PRO A 3 -29.96 -11.31 -33.08
CA PRO A 3 -28.98 -11.82 -34.05
C PRO A 3 -27.53 -11.37 -33.78
N ASP A 4 -27.31 -10.43 -32.86
CA ASP A 4 -26.03 -9.90 -32.41
C ASP A 4 -25.52 -10.49 -31.09
N GLY A 5 -26.21 -11.49 -30.52
CA GLY A 5 -25.76 -12.20 -29.31
C GLY A 5 -25.79 -11.39 -28.02
N ARG A 6 -26.35 -10.17 -28.04
CA ARG A 6 -26.60 -9.38 -26.82
C ARG A 6 -27.98 -9.73 -26.23
N PRO A 7 -28.19 -9.55 -24.91
CA PRO A 7 -29.52 -9.60 -24.31
C PRO A 7 -30.37 -8.46 -24.85
N GLY A 8 -31.09 -8.70 -25.95
CA GLY A 8 -32.06 -7.76 -26.49
C GLY A 8 -33.31 -7.70 -25.61
N TRP A 9 -33.89 -6.51 -25.50
CA TRP A 9 -35.20 -6.28 -24.89
C TRP A 9 -36.23 -7.26 -25.47
N PRO A 10 -37.12 -7.84 -24.65
CA PRO A 10 -38.19 -8.68 -25.17
C PRO A 10 -39.08 -7.86 -26.13
N PRO A 11 -39.62 -8.46 -27.20
CA PRO A 11 -40.29 -7.73 -28.28
C PRO A 11 -41.57 -6.97 -27.84
N ASN A 12 -42.11 -7.29 -26.67
CA ASN A 12 -43.22 -6.60 -26.02
C ASN A 12 -42.78 -5.52 -25.00
N GLY A 13 -41.48 -5.31 -24.80
CA GLY A 13 -40.92 -4.22 -23.99
C GLY A 13 -41.14 -4.32 -22.47
N GLY A 14 -41.75 -5.40 -21.97
CA GLY A 14 -42.03 -5.59 -20.54
C GLY A 14 -41.18 -6.70 -19.93
N TRP A 15 -40.60 -6.43 -18.76
CA TRP A 15 -40.24 -7.46 -17.79
C TRP A 15 -41.45 -7.70 -16.89
N ASP A 16 -41.69 -8.91 -16.40
CA ASP A 16 -42.73 -9.17 -15.41
C ASP A 16 -42.09 -9.36 -14.03
N THR A 17 -42.58 -8.62 -13.04
CA THR A 17 -42.17 -8.75 -11.64
C THR A 17 -43.02 -9.84 -10.99
N HIS A 18 -42.36 -10.84 -10.41
CA HIS A 18 -43.02 -11.95 -9.71
C HIS A 18 -43.19 -11.62 -8.23
N HIS A 19 -44.41 -11.80 -7.72
CA HIS A 19 -44.73 -11.59 -6.31
C HIS A 19 -44.68 -12.90 -5.50
N PRO A 20 -44.40 -12.85 -4.19
CA PRO A 20 -44.36 -14.03 -3.33
C PRO A 20 -45.69 -14.81 -3.28
N ASP A 21 -46.80 -14.18 -3.66
CA ASP A 21 -48.14 -14.79 -3.75
C ASP A 21 -48.39 -15.52 -5.09
N GLY A 22 -47.40 -15.55 -5.99
CA GLY A 22 -47.47 -16.21 -7.29
C GLY A 22 -48.09 -15.37 -8.41
N THR A 23 -48.50 -14.13 -8.13
CA THR A 23 -48.97 -13.21 -9.16
C THR A 23 -47.80 -12.57 -9.92
N GLN A 24 -48.09 -12.08 -11.12
CA GLN A 24 -47.13 -11.39 -11.98
C GLN A 24 -47.70 -10.03 -12.37
N THR A 25 -46.89 -8.99 -12.33
CA THR A 25 -47.26 -7.65 -12.80
C THR A 25 -46.19 -7.12 -13.76
N PRO A 26 -46.57 -6.43 -14.85
CA PRO A 26 -45.60 -5.78 -15.73
C PRO A 26 -44.74 -4.79 -14.94
N ALA A 27 -43.41 -4.93 -15.03
CA ALA A 27 -42.40 -4.10 -14.36
C ALA A 27 -42.45 -2.62 -14.78
N SER A 28 -43.21 -2.26 -15.82
CA SER A 28 -43.49 -0.86 -16.15
C SER A 28 -44.35 -0.15 -15.11
N ASN A 29 -45.02 -0.90 -14.21
CA ASN A 29 -45.93 -0.35 -13.20
C ASN A 29 -45.32 -0.24 -11.80
N ASP A 30 -44.08 -0.70 -11.56
CA ASP A 30 -43.44 -0.66 -10.23
C ASP A 30 -42.62 0.60 -9.96
N GLY A 31 -42.57 1.54 -10.92
CA GLY A 31 -41.93 2.85 -10.75
C GLY A 31 -40.40 2.85 -10.71
N PHE A 32 -39.73 1.71 -10.96
CA PHE A 32 -38.28 1.58 -10.86
C PHE A 32 -37.54 1.28 -12.17
N HIS A 33 -38.19 1.40 -13.33
CA HIS A 33 -37.52 1.31 -14.63
C HIS A 33 -37.48 2.65 -15.40
N PRO A 34 -36.36 2.96 -16.08
CA PRO A 34 -36.29 4.11 -16.99
C PRO A 34 -37.26 3.88 -18.16
N THR A 35 -38.07 4.88 -18.50
CA THR A 35 -38.99 4.79 -19.64
C THR A 35 -38.19 4.76 -20.94
N ARG A 36 -38.64 3.94 -21.89
CA ARG A 36 -37.96 3.73 -23.18
C ARG A 36 -37.81 5.02 -24.01
N ASP A 37 -38.66 6.02 -23.78
CA ASP A 37 -38.73 7.26 -24.57
C ASP A 37 -38.75 8.56 -23.72
N GLY A 38 -38.41 8.49 -22.43
CA GLY A 38 -38.09 9.69 -21.63
C GLY A 38 -39.26 10.57 -21.15
N GLU A 39 -40.52 10.10 -21.22
CA GLU A 39 -41.64 10.77 -20.56
C GLU A 39 -41.87 10.20 -19.15
N ASP A 40 -42.08 11.10 -18.18
CA ASP A 40 -42.35 10.83 -16.76
C ASP A 40 -43.80 10.33 -16.59
N PRO A 41 -44.03 9.08 -16.16
CA PRO A 41 -45.37 8.56 -15.95
C PRO A 41 -45.84 9.08 -14.59
N GLY A 42 -46.43 10.27 -14.61
CA GLY A 42 -46.94 10.93 -13.42
C GLY A 42 -47.74 9.99 -12.50
N GLN A 43 -47.47 10.16 -11.20
CA GLN A 43 -48.01 9.48 -10.01
C GLN A 43 -47.30 8.19 -9.59
N ARG A 44 -46.48 8.33 -8.54
CA ARG A 44 -45.98 7.23 -7.71
C ARG A 44 -47.19 6.49 -7.11
N PRO A 45 -47.25 5.14 -7.17
CA PRO A 45 -48.27 4.40 -6.45
C PRO A 45 -48.03 4.47 -4.93
N ASP A 46 -49.10 4.65 -4.16
CA ASP A 46 -49.14 4.71 -2.70
C ASP A 46 -48.82 3.34 -2.01
N ASP A 47 -48.39 2.34 -2.77
CA ASP A 47 -48.18 0.96 -2.30
C ASP A 47 -46.77 0.71 -1.71
N ALA A 48 -45.82 1.60 -1.99
CA ALA A 48 -44.47 1.55 -1.40
C ALA A 48 -44.46 1.84 0.12
N GLU A 49 -45.48 2.52 0.65
CA GLU A 49 -45.58 2.85 2.08
C GLU A 49 -46.28 1.76 2.93
N ALA A 50 -46.83 0.71 2.32
CA ALA A 50 -47.58 -0.34 3.03
C ALA A 50 -46.71 -1.47 3.62
N ARG A 51 -45.38 -1.41 3.52
CA ARG A 51 -44.46 -2.43 4.07
C ARG A 51 -44.04 -2.19 5.52
N ILE A 52 -44.86 -1.48 6.31
CA ILE A 52 -44.67 -1.37 7.77
C ILE A 52 -45.26 -2.63 8.43
N TYR A 53 -44.51 -3.72 8.39
CA TYR A 53 -44.66 -4.81 9.35
C TYR A 53 -43.25 -5.23 9.79
N ASP A 54 -42.86 -4.69 10.94
CA ASP A 54 -41.55 -4.83 11.57
C ASP A 54 -41.62 -6.01 12.55
N PRO A 55 -41.19 -7.24 12.20
CA PRO A 55 -40.84 -8.21 13.24
C PRO A 55 -39.61 -7.65 14.00
N PRO A 56 -39.47 -7.89 15.31
CA PRO A 56 -38.36 -7.35 16.08
C PRO A 56 -37.05 -7.95 15.55
N TYR A 57 -36.39 -7.22 14.67
CA TYR A 57 -34.98 -7.46 14.39
C TYR A 57 -34.22 -7.10 15.67
N ASP A 58 -33.34 -8.00 16.11
CA ASP A 58 -32.29 -7.60 17.02
C ASP A 58 -31.63 -6.36 16.42
N PRO A 59 -31.53 -5.24 17.17
CA PRO A 59 -30.88 -4.05 16.65
C PRO A 59 -29.48 -4.49 16.19
N PRO A 60 -29.05 -4.10 14.96
CA PRO A 60 -27.71 -4.40 14.52
C PRO A 60 -26.75 -3.95 15.64
N PRO A 61 -25.74 -4.77 15.98
CA PRO A 61 -24.85 -4.45 17.09
C PRO A 61 -24.41 -3.00 16.95
N ALA A 62 -24.53 -2.23 18.03
CA ALA A 62 -24.29 -0.80 18.00
C ALA A 62 -22.96 -0.53 17.30
N ARG A 63 -23.02 0.01 16.08
CA ARG A 63 -21.82 0.48 15.40
C ARG A 63 -21.27 1.58 16.27
N THR A 64 -20.09 1.36 16.84
CA THR A 64 -19.32 2.44 17.45
C THR A 64 -18.88 3.35 16.32
N GLU A 65 -19.75 4.28 15.94
CA GLU A 65 -19.42 5.36 15.03
C GLU A 65 -18.45 6.26 15.79
N ILE A 66 -17.15 6.10 15.52
CA ILE A 66 -16.16 7.06 16.01
C ILE A 66 -16.36 8.31 15.15
N LYS A 67 -17.22 9.22 15.62
CA LYS A 67 -17.40 10.54 15.03
C LYS A 67 -16.16 11.35 15.33
N PHE A 68 -15.42 11.68 14.29
CA PHE A 68 -14.39 12.69 14.35
C PHE A 68 -14.97 13.94 13.69
N GLU A 69 -15.31 14.98 14.45
CA GLU A 69 -16.07 16.13 13.91
C GLU A 69 -15.23 17.20 13.19
N ASP A 70 -13.89 17.17 13.23
CA ASP A 70 -13.03 18.13 12.48
C ASP A 70 -11.80 17.45 11.85
N GLU A 71 -11.12 18.11 10.90
CA GLU A 71 -9.82 17.66 10.34
C GLU A 71 -8.95 17.02 11.43
N PRO A 72 -8.20 15.93 11.16
CA PRO A 72 -7.41 15.29 12.20
C PRO A 72 -6.44 16.30 12.81
N ASP A 73 -6.82 16.84 13.95
CA ASP A 73 -5.97 17.62 14.80
C ASP A 73 -5.01 16.63 15.45
N PHE A 74 -3.87 16.40 14.80
CA PHE A 74 -2.84 15.51 15.32
C PHE A 74 -2.19 16.05 16.60
N ASP A 75 -2.45 17.32 16.97
CA ASP A 75 -2.15 17.83 18.30
C ASP A 75 -3.20 17.38 19.34
N ASN A 76 -4.45 17.07 18.93
CA ASN A 76 -5.56 16.54 19.74
C ASN A 76 -6.07 15.15 19.27
N TRP A 77 -5.16 14.26 18.85
CA TRP A 77 -5.53 12.88 18.50
C TRP A 77 -6.23 12.20 19.69
N PRO A 78 -7.45 11.67 19.53
CA PRO A 78 -8.24 11.21 20.67
C PRO A 78 -7.56 10.04 21.40
N GLU A 79 -7.48 10.14 22.72
CA GLU A 79 -7.08 9.02 23.58
C GLU A 79 -7.99 7.81 23.30
N GLY A 80 -7.42 6.74 22.76
CA GLY A 80 -8.14 5.51 22.41
C GLY A 80 -8.33 5.25 20.91
N ALA A 81 -7.97 6.19 20.02
CA ALA A 81 -7.74 5.83 18.61
C ALA A 81 -6.48 4.96 18.49
N PRO A 82 -6.44 3.95 17.60
CA PRO A 82 -5.24 3.12 17.43
C PRO A 82 -4.03 4.00 17.13
N GLY A 83 -3.00 3.91 17.98
CA GLY A 83 -1.81 4.76 17.95
C GLY A 83 -1.48 5.33 19.33
N VAL A 84 -0.53 4.71 20.04
CA VAL A 84 0.02 5.26 21.29
C VAL A 84 1.11 6.27 20.91
N ARG A 85 0.97 7.51 21.39
CA ARG A 85 2.04 8.52 21.28
C ARG A 85 3.11 8.20 22.33
N VAL A 86 4.23 7.62 21.90
CA VAL A 86 5.41 7.38 22.73
C VAL A 86 6.47 8.42 22.34
N GLU A 87 7.28 8.90 23.30
CA GLU A 87 8.53 9.61 23.00
C GLU A 87 9.45 8.67 22.20
N PRO A 88 9.61 8.86 20.88
CA PRO A 88 10.25 7.87 20.04
C PRO A 88 11.77 7.93 20.21
N SER A 89 12.43 6.79 19.99
CA SER A 89 13.89 6.77 19.89
C SER A 89 14.36 7.62 18.71
N ASN A 90 15.48 8.33 18.88
CA ASN A 90 16.15 9.04 17.78
C ASN A 90 16.91 8.10 16.84
N GLU A 91 17.03 6.80 17.19
CA GLU A 91 17.69 5.84 16.32
C GLU A 91 16.79 5.47 15.13
N PRO A 92 17.32 5.48 13.89
CA PRO A 92 16.54 5.13 12.72
C PRO A 92 16.25 3.62 12.69
N PHE A 93 15.08 3.24 12.18
CA PHE A 93 14.69 1.83 12.01
C PHE A 93 15.62 1.05 11.09
N VAL A 94 16.19 1.74 10.09
CA VAL A 94 17.20 1.18 9.20
C VAL A 94 18.42 2.09 9.19
N ARG A 95 19.61 1.50 9.34
CA ARG A 95 20.88 2.23 9.21
C ARG A 95 21.56 1.83 7.92
N TRP A 96 21.84 2.81 7.07
CA TRP A 96 22.79 2.64 5.98
C TRP A 96 24.21 2.66 6.54
N ASN A 97 24.76 1.47 6.77
CA ASN A 97 26.09 1.27 7.33
C ASN A 97 27.02 0.56 6.33
N ARG A 98 26.84 0.81 5.03
CA ARG A 98 27.71 0.26 4.00
C ARG A 98 29.13 0.77 4.21
N PRO A 99 30.16 -0.11 4.20
CA PRO A 99 31.55 0.31 4.17
C PRO A 99 31.88 1.15 2.94
N ASP A 100 33.01 1.86 3.00
CA ASP A 100 33.54 2.61 1.86
C ASP A 100 33.83 1.68 0.66
N ASP A 101 33.75 2.21 -0.56
CA ASP A 101 34.01 1.47 -1.79
C ASP A 101 35.38 0.79 -1.80
N SER A 102 36.39 1.36 -1.13
CA SER A 102 37.74 0.80 -1.03
C SER A 102 37.81 -0.56 -0.31
N GLU A 103 36.78 -0.94 0.45
CA GLU A 103 36.67 -2.25 1.11
C GLU A 103 36.21 -3.37 0.17
N PHE A 104 35.82 -3.03 -1.07
CA PHE A 104 35.28 -3.96 -2.05
C PHE A 104 36.19 -4.08 -3.28
N SER A 105 36.45 -5.31 -3.71
CA SER A 105 37.06 -5.55 -5.02
C SER A 105 36.04 -5.48 -6.14
N SER A 106 36.47 -5.14 -7.35
CA SER A 106 35.69 -5.43 -8.56
C SER A 106 35.71 -6.94 -8.86
N PRO A 107 34.68 -7.49 -9.52
CA PRO A 107 34.70 -8.87 -9.96
C PRO A 107 35.85 -9.11 -10.93
N ALA A 108 36.43 -10.31 -10.86
CA ALA A 108 37.46 -10.70 -11.80
C ALA A 108 36.85 -10.90 -13.21
N PRO A 109 37.63 -10.77 -14.30
CA PRO A 109 37.13 -11.01 -15.65
C PRO A 109 36.62 -12.44 -15.89
N ASP A 110 37.08 -13.41 -15.10
CA ASP A 110 36.68 -14.81 -15.16
C ASP A 110 35.58 -15.17 -14.15
N ASP A 111 35.08 -14.20 -13.38
CA ASP A 111 33.96 -14.40 -12.46
C ASP A 111 32.67 -14.61 -13.28
N PRO A 112 32.00 -15.77 -13.14
CA PRO A 112 30.76 -16.04 -13.88
C PRO A 112 29.64 -15.05 -13.53
N ALA A 113 29.69 -14.43 -12.36
CA ALA A 113 28.74 -13.41 -11.93
C ALA A 113 29.15 -11.99 -12.37
N ASN A 114 30.25 -11.80 -13.09
CA ASN A 114 30.67 -10.47 -13.55
C ASN A 114 29.70 -9.92 -14.61
N PRO A 115 28.93 -8.84 -14.34
CA PRO A 115 27.95 -8.30 -15.28
C PRO A 115 28.58 -7.67 -16.52
N GLU A 116 29.87 -7.34 -16.49
CA GLU A 116 30.59 -6.80 -17.66
C GLU A 116 30.81 -7.88 -18.72
N THR A 117 31.14 -9.11 -18.30
CA THR A 117 31.38 -10.24 -19.21
C THR A 117 30.14 -11.10 -19.42
N ASN A 118 29.24 -11.13 -18.44
CA ASN A 118 27.99 -11.89 -18.43
C ASN A 118 26.81 -10.94 -18.14
N PRO A 119 26.46 -10.06 -19.09
CA PRO A 119 25.40 -9.07 -18.88
C PRO A 119 24.03 -9.73 -18.75
N LEU A 120 23.23 -9.19 -17.83
CA LEU A 120 21.85 -9.61 -17.61
C LEU A 120 20.98 -9.38 -18.85
N ARG A 121 20.05 -10.30 -19.09
CA ARG A 121 19.01 -10.12 -20.12
C ARG A 121 17.96 -9.13 -19.65
N ASN A 122 17.17 -8.62 -20.60
CA ASN A 122 16.07 -7.74 -20.27
C ASN A 122 15.08 -8.42 -19.30
N GLY A 123 14.72 -7.74 -18.21
CA GLY A 123 13.84 -8.27 -17.16
C GLY A 123 14.47 -9.29 -16.21
N GLU A 124 15.68 -9.79 -16.47
CA GLU A 124 16.43 -10.62 -15.52
C GLU A 124 16.86 -9.77 -14.32
N THR A 125 17.10 -10.38 -13.16
CA THR A 125 17.62 -9.71 -11.96
C THR A 125 19.00 -10.24 -11.63
N PHE A 126 19.90 -9.39 -11.12
CA PHE A 126 21.18 -9.85 -10.60
C PHE A 126 21.00 -10.65 -9.31
N SER A 127 20.07 -10.18 -8.49
CA SER A 127 19.71 -10.80 -7.22
C SER A 127 18.21 -10.85 -7.10
N SER A 128 17.67 -11.99 -6.71
CA SER A 128 16.23 -12.14 -6.47
C SER A 128 15.95 -12.82 -5.14
N ARG A 129 14.77 -12.55 -4.58
CA ARG A 129 14.19 -13.37 -3.51
C ARG A 129 14.02 -14.81 -3.98
N ASP A 130 13.57 -14.99 -5.22
CA ASP A 130 13.11 -16.30 -5.71
C ASP A 130 14.26 -17.21 -6.14
N ASN A 131 15.43 -16.62 -6.42
CA ASN A 131 16.67 -17.32 -6.73
C ASN A 131 17.85 -16.48 -6.20
N PRO A 132 18.08 -16.48 -4.88
CA PRO A 132 19.19 -15.72 -4.31
C PRO A 132 20.50 -16.39 -4.75
N PRO A 133 21.52 -15.63 -5.18
CA PRO A 133 22.80 -16.19 -5.64
C PRO A 133 23.66 -16.74 -4.47
N GLU A 134 23.00 -17.33 -3.46
CA GLU A 134 23.44 -17.51 -2.08
C GLU A 134 24.66 -18.43 -1.88
N SER A 135 25.32 -18.88 -2.94
CA SER A 135 26.56 -19.64 -2.86
C SER A 135 27.63 -19.32 -3.91
N GLU A 136 27.47 -18.29 -4.76
CA GLU A 136 28.36 -18.13 -5.93
C GLU A 136 29.02 -16.77 -6.10
N LEU A 137 28.65 -15.74 -5.34
CA LEU A 137 29.32 -14.45 -5.46
C LEU A 137 30.60 -14.40 -4.64
N ARG A 138 31.59 -13.69 -5.16
CA ARG A 138 32.86 -13.49 -4.46
C ARG A 138 32.63 -12.62 -3.22
N PRO A 139 33.24 -12.97 -2.07
CA PRO A 139 33.21 -12.12 -0.88
C PRO A 139 33.74 -10.72 -1.13
N LYS A 140 33.22 -9.72 -0.39
CA LYS A 140 33.67 -8.33 -0.42
C LYS A 140 33.86 -7.79 -1.84
N THR A 141 32.88 -8.03 -2.71
CA THR A 141 32.93 -7.68 -4.13
C THR A 141 31.79 -6.75 -4.50
N LYS A 142 32.11 -5.75 -5.33
CA LYS A 142 31.20 -4.76 -5.88
C LYS A 142 30.81 -5.16 -7.29
N TYR A 143 29.56 -5.57 -7.48
CA TYR A 143 28.99 -5.92 -8.78
C TYR A 143 28.14 -4.77 -9.32
N THR A 144 28.45 -4.25 -10.50
CA THR A 144 27.72 -3.12 -11.09
C THR A 144 26.94 -3.58 -12.32
N THR A 145 25.64 -3.29 -12.32
CA THR A 145 24.75 -3.46 -13.48
C THR A 145 24.28 -2.07 -13.94
N PRO A 146 23.63 -1.96 -15.12
CA PRO A 146 23.01 -0.69 -15.53
C PRO A 146 21.92 -0.15 -14.57
N ARG A 147 21.37 -0.98 -13.68
CA ARG A 147 20.20 -0.64 -12.84
C ARG A 147 20.51 -0.54 -11.35
N ALA A 148 21.58 -1.18 -10.90
CA ALA A 148 21.95 -1.27 -9.50
C ALA A 148 23.41 -1.69 -9.33
N THR A 149 23.96 -1.34 -8.16
CA THR A 149 25.25 -1.79 -7.67
C THR A 149 25.03 -2.64 -6.43
N PHE A 150 25.63 -3.82 -6.40
CA PHE A 150 25.50 -4.82 -5.33
C PHE A 150 26.83 -4.99 -4.62
N TYR A 151 26.78 -5.08 -3.30
CA TYR A 151 27.96 -5.23 -2.45
C TYR A 151 27.80 -6.48 -1.59
N THR A 152 28.76 -7.41 -1.72
CA THR A 152 28.74 -8.64 -0.95
C THR A 152 29.51 -8.53 0.36
N ASN A 153 29.06 -9.26 1.38
CA ASN A 153 29.75 -9.37 2.65
C ASN A 153 30.93 -10.36 2.59
N SER A 154 31.53 -10.69 3.74
CA SER A 154 32.65 -11.64 3.82
C SER A 154 32.30 -13.08 3.44
N GLU A 155 31.03 -13.41 3.32
CA GLU A 155 30.52 -14.73 2.92
C GLU A 155 30.08 -14.76 1.45
N GLY A 156 30.17 -13.63 0.73
CA GLY A 156 29.65 -13.54 -0.64
C GLY A 156 28.14 -13.30 -0.71
N ARG A 157 27.44 -13.06 0.40
CA ARG A 157 26.01 -12.70 0.36
C ARG A 157 25.85 -11.21 0.05
N ILE A 158 24.86 -10.85 -0.75
CA ILE A 158 24.51 -9.44 -0.98
C ILE A 158 24.00 -8.84 0.34
N GLU A 159 24.67 -7.81 0.82
CA GLU A 159 24.30 -7.11 2.06
C GLU A 159 23.84 -5.68 1.80
N TRP A 160 24.42 -5.02 0.79
CA TRP A 160 24.02 -3.66 0.39
C TRP A 160 23.75 -3.58 -1.10
N VAL A 161 22.74 -2.81 -1.46
CA VAL A 161 22.36 -2.53 -2.84
C VAL A 161 22.11 -1.03 -3.00
N GLU A 162 22.70 -0.42 -4.01
CA GLU A 162 22.43 0.96 -4.43
C GLU A 162 21.71 0.89 -5.77
N ALA A 163 20.49 1.44 -5.85
CA ALA A 163 19.64 1.32 -7.02
C ALA A 163 18.84 2.60 -7.26
N HIS A 164 18.36 2.76 -8.49
CA HIS A 164 17.40 3.82 -8.84
C HIS A 164 16.03 3.21 -9.10
N PRO A 165 14.94 3.91 -8.76
CA PRO A 165 13.62 3.51 -9.23
C PRO A 165 13.60 3.47 -10.76
N GLY A 166 12.78 2.57 -11.30
CA GLY A 166 12.47 2.53 -12.71
C GLY A 166 11.52 3.65 -13.11
N ARG A 167 10.69 3.38 -14.11
CA ARG A 167 9.68 4.31 -14.61
C ARG A 167 8.38 3.57 -14.92
N GLN A 168 7.32 4.33 -15.16
CA GLN A 168 6.04 3.76 -15.57
C GLN A 168 6.22 2.89 -16.82
N GLY A 169 5.75 1.64 -16.75
CA GLY A 169 5.87 0.65 -17.82
C GLY A 169 7.23 -0.05 -17.93
N ASP A 170 8.23 0.36 -17.14
CA ASP A 170 9.58 -0.20 -17.12
C ASP A 170 10.16 -0.08 -15.69
N PRO A 171 9.56 -0.80 -14.71
CA PRO A 171 9.98 -0.74 -13.32
C PRO A 171 11.36 -1.40 -13.14
N ASN A 172 12.11 -1.01 -12.11
CA ASN A 172 13.38 -1.67 -11.84
C ASN A 172 13.13 -3.09 -11.29
N PRO A 173 13.48 -4.17 -12.02
CA PRO A 173 13.19 -5.52 -11.55
C PRO A 173 13.98 -5.89 -10.29
N GLU A 174 15.14 -5.26 -10.03
CA GLU A 174 15.91 -5.48 -8.80
C GLU A 174 15.17 -4.96 -7.54
N LEU A 175 14.25 -4.01 -7.72
CA LEU A 175 13.40 -3.47 -6.65
C LEU A 175 12.05 -4.19 -6.55
N ASN A 176 11.59 -4.82 -7.64
CA ASN A 176 10.40 -5.65 -7.65
C ASN A 176 10.65 -7.09 -7.16
N ASN A 177 11.92 -7.52 -7.09
CA ASN A 177 12.30 -8.81 -6.57
C ASN A 177 13.58 -8.69 -5.72
N PRO A 178 13.54 -8.02 -4.56
CA PRO A 178 14.76 -7.71 -3.82
C PRO A 178 15.36 -8.92 -3.11
N ALA A 179 16.68 -8.89 -2.93
CA ALA A 179 17.46 -9.91 -2.26
C ALA A 179 17.06 -10.05 -0.77
N PRO A 180 17.13 -11.26 -0.20
CA PRO A 180 16.90 -11.47 1.22
C PRO A 180 18.00 -10.87 2.10
N ASN A 181 17.62 -10.42 3.30
CA ASN A 181 18.51 -9.89 4.34
C ASN A 181 19.44 -8.75 3.88
N ALA A 182 19.00 -7.95 2.92
CA ALA A 182 19.81 -6.89 2.32
C ALA A 182 19.28 -5.51 2.68
N LYS A 183 20.16 -4.52 2.61
CA LYS A 183 19.82 -3.09 2.73
C LYS A 183 19.89 -2.44 1.36
N TYR A 184 18.87 -1.67 1.02
CA TYR A 184 18.79 -0.95 -0.25
C TYR A 184 18.87 0.54 0.00
N ARG A 185 19.79 1.23 -0.66
CA ARG A 185 19.71 2.67 -0.87
C ARG A 185 19.05 2.91 -2.22
N VAL A 186 17.84 3.47 -2.21
CA VAL A 186 17.06 3.70 -3.43
C VAL A 186 16.95 5.19 -3.68
N ALA A 187 17.36 5.61 -4.88
CA ALA A 187 17.58 7.01 -5.22
C ALA A 187 18.52 7.68 -4.20
N ASP A 188 18.34 8.97 -3.94
CA ASP A 188 19.14 9.75 -3.02
C ASP A 188 18.59 9.75 -1.59
N ASN A 189 17.35 9.31 -1.37
CA ASN A 189 16.59 9.69 -0.19
C ASN A 189 15.94 8.54 0.60
N TRP A 190 15.90 7.31 0.08
CA TRP A 190 15.30 6.16 0.80
C TRP A 190 16.29 5.05 1.12
N THR A 191 16.11 4.42 2.28
CA THR A 191 16.83 3.23 2.69
C THR A 191 15.85 2.17 3.19
N PHE A 192 15.91 0.98 2.60
CA PHE A 192 15.05 -0.15 2.93
C PHE A 192 15.87 -1.30 3.50
N GLN A 193 15.25 -2.16 4.30
CA GLN A 193 15.80 -3.41 4.80
C GLN A 193 14.84 -4.56 4.50
N THR A 194 15.33 -5.62 3.88
CA THR A 194 14.55 -6.83 3.63
C THR A 194 14.75 -7.88 4.72
N ASN A 195 13.73 -8.72 4.91
CA ASN A 195 13.76 -9.88 5.81
C ASN A 195 14.41 -11.09 5.12
N SER A 196 14.37 -12.26 5.77
CA SER A 196 14.98 -13.49 5.21
C SER A 196 14.27 -14.01 3.96
N LYS A 197 13.11 -13.47 3.63
CA LYS A 197 12.34 -13.77 2.43
C LYS A 197 12.47 -12.65 1.41
N GLY A 198 13.38 -11.69 1.53
CA GLY A 198 13.46 -10.59 0.54
C GLY A 198 12.24 -9.69 0.51
N GLU A 199 11.40 -9.67 1.55
CA GLU A 199 10.30 -8.72 1.69
C GLU A 199 10.77 -7.58 2.59
N THR A 200 10.37 -6.34 2.28
CA THR A 200 10.77 -5.20 3.09
C THR A 200 10.18 -5.30 4.50
N SER A 201 11.04 -5.20 5.50
CA SER A 201 10.69 -5.24 6.93
C SER A 201 10.75 -3.87 7.59
N ALA A 202 11.57 -2.97 7.04
CA ALA A 202 11.67 -1.60 7.53
C ALA A 202 12.21 -0.67 6.44
N MET A 203 11.94 0.62 6.62
CA MET A 203 12.50 1.69 5.81
C MET A 203 12.74 2.96 6.62
N THR A 204 13.64 3.81 6.11
CA THR A 204 13.82 5.19 6.55
C THR A 204 14.15 6.07 5.34
N GLY A 205 13.77 7.34 5.38
CA GLY A 205 14.19 8.29 4.36
C GLY A 205 13.69 9.71 4.56
N THR A 206 14.14 10.59 3.68
CA THR A 206 13.69 11.99 3.64
C THR A 206 12.77 12.17 2.44
N PRO A 207 11.51 12.60 2.63
CA PRO A 207 10.56 12.67 1.53
C PRO A 207 10.88 13.81 0.56
N HIS A 208 10.68 13.55 -0.73
CA HIS A 208 10.61 14.58 -1.77
C HIS A 208 9.17 14.73 -2.23
N TYR A 209 8.47 15.73 -1.67
CA TYR A 209 7.04 15.85 -1.91
C TYR A 209 6.73 16.45 -3.27
N LYS A 210 5.85 15.79 -4.03
CA LYS A 210 5.38 16.27 -5.33
C LYS A 210 4.83 17.69 -5.24
N ASN A 211 5.32 18.54 -6.14
CA ASN A 211 4.97 19.96 -6.24
C ASN A 211 5.21 20.73 -4.93
N ASN A 212 6.20 20.34 -4.14
CA ASN A 212 6.55 21.08 -2.93
C ASN A 212 7.44 22.29 -3.31
N PRO A 213 6.95 23.53 -3.17
CA PRO A 213 7.75 24.72 -3.48
C PRO A 213 8.96 24.88 -2.55
N ASN A 214 8.95 24.21 -1.39
CA ASN A 214 10.06 24.24 -0.43
C ASN A 214 11.17 23.24 -0.77
N ASP A 215 10.97 22.36 -1.76
CA ASP A 215 11.91 21.30 -2.12
C ASP A 215 12.36 21.44 -3.59
N PRO A 216 13.63 21.80 -3.83
CA PRO A 216 14.16 21.96 -5.19
C PRO A 216 14.24 20.65 -5.99
N VAL A 217 14.25 19.49 -5.32
CA VAL A 217 14.35 18.16 -5.96
C VAL A 217 12.96 17.61 -6.30
N SER A 218 11.89 18.25 -5.81
CA SER A 218 10.51 17.81 -6.03
C SER A 218 10.11 17.77 -7.51
N GLN A 219 10.76 18.53 -8.39
CA GLN A 219 10.46 18.54 -9.83
C GLN A 219 11.24 17.49 -10.64
N SER A 220 12.36 16.98 -10.10
CA SER A 220 13.20 15.97 -10.73
C SER A 220 12.92 14.55 -10.24
N THR A 221 12.08 14.40 -9.22
CA THR A 221 11.76 13.10 -8.63
C THR A 221 10.85 12.27 -9.54
N HIS A 222 11.17 10.99 -9.70
CA HIS A 222 10.36 10.05 -10.48
C HIS A 222 9.14 9.60 -9.68
N TYR A 223 8.02 10.30 -9.88
CA TYR A 223 6.73 9.89 -9.34
C TYR A 223 6.03 8.95 -10.32
N TYR A 224 6.06 7.64 -10.05
CA TYR A 224 5.13 6.72 -10.69
C TYR A 224 4.61 5.68 -9.70
N ARG A 225 3.56 4.97 -10.09
CA ARG A 225 3.03 3.81 -9.36
C ARG A 225 3.15 2.59 -10.27
N ASP A 226 3.57 1.47 -9.70
CA ASP A 226 3.54 0.17 -10.38
C ASP A 226 2.32 -0.61 -9.86
N GLU A 227 1.21 -0.52 -10.59
CA GLU A 227 -0.03 -1.23 -10.24
C GLU A 227 0.19 -2.75 -10.16
N ASN A 228 1.06 -3.30 -11.03
CA ASN A 228 1.36 -4.72 -10.98
C ASN A 228 2.12 -5.11 -9.71
N ALA A 229 3.03 -4.27 -9.22
CA ALA A 229 3.69 -4.50 -7.95
C ALA A 229 2.68 -4.46 -6.79
N GLN A 230 1.83 -3.43 -6.79
CA GLN A 230 0.79 -3.24 -5.78
C GLN A 230 -0.17 -4.42 -5.71
N ASP A 231 -0.62 -4.93 -6.86
CA ASP A 231 -1.51 -6.08 -6.95
C ASP A 231 -0.80 -7.36 -6.47
N ARG A 232 0.45 -7.60 -6.89
CA ARG A 232 1.23 -8.77 -6.45
C ARG A 232 1.44 -8.78 -4.94
N VAL A 233 1.74 -7.63 -4.34
CA VAL A 233 1.92 -7.51 -2.89
C VAL A 233 0.59 -7.66 -2.15
N GLY A 234 -0.49 -7.03 -2.63
CA GLY A 234 -1.82 -7.21 -2.06
C GLY A 234 -2.30 -8.67 -2.11
N GLN A 235 -2.02 -9.37 -3.21
CA GLN A 235 -2.35 -10.79 -3.38
C GLN A 235 -1.71 -11.68 -2.31
N ARG A 236 -0.48 -11.36 -1.83
CA ARG A 236 0.15 -12.09 -0.73
C ARG A 236 -0.66 -12.01 0.57
N GLY A 237 -1.29 -10.87 0.82
CA GLY A 237 -2.22 -10.67 1.94
C GLY A 237 -3.43 -11.56 1.82
N TYR A 238 -4.08 -11.56 0.64
CA TYR A 238 -5.23 -12.44 0.37
C TYR A 238 -4.87 -13.92 0.49
N ASP A 239 -3.76 -14.35 -0.13
CA ASP A 239 -3.33 -15.75 -0.13
C ASP A 239 -3.05 -16.28 1.29
N ALA A 240 -2.53 -15.43 2.18
CA ALA A 240 -2.27 -15.79 3.57
C ALA A 240 -3.54 -16.08 4.40
N TYR A 241 -4.69 -15.52 4.00
CA TYR A 241 -5.97 -15.66 4.72
C TYR A 241 -7.02 -16.47 3.95
N ARG A 242 -6.67 -17.01 2.79
CA ARG A 242 -7.57 -17.83 1.97
C ARG A 242 -8.04 -19.07 2.74
N GLY A 243 -9.35 -19.33 2.73
CA GLY A 243 -9.96 -20.44 3.46
C GLY A 243 -10.07 -20.24 4.98
N THR A 244 -9.74 -19.06 5.49
CA THR A 244 -9.97 -18.67 6.89
C THR A 244 -11.27 -17.86 7.02
N GLU A 245 -11.71 -17.57 8.25
CA GLU A 245 -12.85 -16.66 8.46
C GLU A 245 -12.60 -15.22 7.94
N TRP A 246 -11.34 -14.86 7.70
CA TRP A 246 -10.90 -13.54 7.23
C TRP A 246 -10.68 -13.47 5.71
N GLU A 247 -11.06 -14.50 4.94
CA GLU A 247 -10.92 -14.50 3.46
C GLU A 247 -11.68 -13.34 2.78
N HIS A 248 -12.68 -12.78 3.45
CA HIS A 248 -13.44 -11.63 2.98
C HIS A 248 -12.71 -10.28 3.13
N VAL A 249 -11.58 -10.24 3.84
CA VAL A 249 -10.80 -9.02 4.06
C VAL A 249 -10.08 -8.64 2.77
N ASN A 250 -10.21 -7.38 2.38
CA ASN A 250 -9.54 -6.82 1.21
C ASN A 250 -8.10 -6.40 1.56
N TRP A 251 -7.16 -6.73 0.67
CA TRP A 251 -5.74 -6.43 0.80
C TRP A 251 -5.23 -5.60 -0.38
N ASP A 252 -4.26 -4.72 -0.12
CA ASP A 252 -3.53 -3.92 -1.09
C ASP A 252 -2.01 -4.06 -0.87
N GLY A 253 -1.21 -3.71 -1.89
CA GLY A 253 0.20 -3.35 -1.71
C GLY A 253 0.34 -1.95 -1.09
N GLY A 254 0.27 -1.88 0.23
CA GLY A 254 0.40 -0.64 0.99
C GLY A 254 1.81 -0.06 0.84
N HIS A 255 1.92 1.20 0.44
CA HIS A 255 3.23 1.84 0.28
C HIS A 255 3.76 2.31 1.64
N MET A 256 5.02 2.01 1.96
CA MET A 256 5.66 2.52 3.18
C MET A 256 5.92 4.02 3.06
N ALA A 257 6.56 4.42 1.96
CA ALA A 257 6.72 5.81 1.55
C ALA A 257 5.68 6.12 0.48
N ALA A 258 4.85 7.13 0.72
CA ALA A 258 3.82 7.55 -0.22
C ALA A 258 4.43 7.85 -1.59
N HIS A 259 3.67 7.54 -2.65
CA HIS A 259 4.01 8.02 -3.98
C HIS A 259 4.16 9.55 -4.01
N GLU A 260 3.31 10.29 -3.29
CA GLU A 260 3.39 11.75 -3.21
C GLU A 260 4.65 12.26 -2.50
N SER A 261 5.30 11.44 -1.68
CA SER A 261 6.56 11.77 -0.99
C SER A 261 7.80 11.31 -1.76
N GLY A 262 7.64 10.86 -3.01
CA GLY A 262 8.75 10.36 -3.83
C GLY A 262 9.17 8.94 -3.46
N GLY A 263 8.29 8.16 -2.83
CA GLY A 263 8.51 6.73 -2.63
C GLY A 263 8.54 5.98 -3.97
N PRO A 264 9.42 4.98 -4.14
CA PRO A 264 9.48 4.20 -5.37
C PRO A 264 8.19 3.37 -5.53
N GLY A 265 7.82 3.08 -6.77
CA GLY A 265 6.57 2.36 -7.09
C GLY A 265 6.70 0.84 -6.97
N GLU A 266 7.93 0.33 -6.91
CA GLU A 266 8.26 -1.09 -6.87
C GLU A 266 8.00 -1.75 -5.51
N GLU A 267 8.00 -3.09 -5.50
CA GLU A 267 7.68 -3.90 -4.32
C GLU A 267 8.56 -3.62 -3.09
N ILE A 268 9.81 -3.16 -3.27
CA ILE A 268 10.71 -2.78 -2.17
C ILE A 268 10.06 -1.75 -1.22
N ASN A 269 9.10 -0.96 -1.69
CA ASN A 269 8.42 0.06 -0.90
C ASN A 269 6.99 -0.35 -0.53
N GLN A 270 6.64 -1.63 -0.64
CA GLN A 270 5.29 -2.11 -0.39
C GLN A 270 5.26 -3.27 0.58
N PHE A 271 4.13 -3.42 1.27
CA PHE A 271 3.83 -4.59 2.09
C PHE A 271 2.33 -4.95 1.98
N PRO A 272 1.93 -6.19 2.26
CA PRO A 272 0.52 -6.55 2.26
C PRO A 272 -0.20 -5.80 3.37
N GLN A 273 -1.07 -4.88 3.00
CA GLN A 273 -1.79 -4.03 3.93
C GLN A 273 -3.30 -4.21 3.74
N ILE A 274 -4.04 -4.29 4.84
CA ILE A 274 -5.50 -4.28 4.82
C ILE A 274 -5.97 -2.99 4.12
N ARG A 275 -6.84 -3.11 3.11
CA ARG A 275 -7.32 -1.99 2.30
C ARG A 275 -7.95 -0.87 3.13
N GLY A 276 -8.75 -1.22 4.14
CA GLY A 276 -9.31 -0.26 5.09
C GLY A 276 -8.24 0.54 5.83
N SER A 277 -7.17 -0.12 6.29
CA SER A 277 -6.03 0.52 6.95
C SER A 277 -5.27 1.44 5.98
N ASN A 278 -5.08 1.00 4.74
CA ASN A 278 -4.38 1.74 3.69
C ASN A 278 -5.15 2.99 3.23
N GLN A 279 -6.40 2.82 2.80
CA GLN A 279 -7.16 3.86 2.08
C GLN A 279 -8.22 4.56 2.94
N GLY A 280 -8.66 3.93 4.02
CA GLY A 280 -9.77 4.38 4.83
C GLY A 280 -11.11 4.10 4.16
N HIS A 281 -11.79 3.05 4.60
CA HIS A 281 -13.13 2.71 4.12
C HIS A 281 -13.98 2.14 5.25
N TYR A 282 -15.13 2.78 5.51
CA TYR A 282 -15.97 2.45 6.66
C TYR A 282 -16.56 1.04 6.58
N GLU A 283 -16.75 0.50 5.36
CA GLU A 283 -17.19 -0.88 5.15
C GLU A 283 -16.10 -1.89 5.52
N ASP A 284 -14.82 -1.47 5.45
CA ASP A 284 -13.65 -2.26 5.83
C ASP A 284 -13.25 -2.01 7.30
N GLY A 285 -14.12 -1.43 8.13
CA GLY A 285 -13.86 -1.23 9.57
C GLY A 285 -12.92 -0.05 9.92
N TYR A 286 -12.54 0.77 8.95
CA TYR A 286 -11.66 1.94 9.16
C TYR A 286 -12.37 3.24 8.80
N THR A 287 -12.18 4.27 9.63
CA THR A 287 -12.48 5.65 9.20
C THR A 287 -11.34 6.18 8.34
N TYR A 288 -11.63 7.13 7.44
CA TYR A 288 -10.57 7.79 6.68
C TYR A 288 -9.49 8.37 7.61
N LYS A 289 -9.86 8.96 8.75
CA LYS A 289 -8.90 9.61 9.66
C LYS A 289 -7.94 8.65 10.33
N ALA A 290 -8.35 7.40 10.55
CA ALA A 290 -7.49 6.36 11.10
C ALA A 290 -6.63 5.64 10.03
N SER A 291 -6.74 6.05 8.76
CA SER A 291 -6.05 5.40 7.66
C SER A 291 -4.63 5.94 7.44
N TRP A 292 -3.80 5.08 6.87
CA TRP A 292 -2.48 5.41 6.36
C TRP A 292 -2.54 6.58 5.38
N ARG A 293 -3.51 6.57 4.46
CA ARG A 293 -3.73 7.64 3.48
C ARG A 293 -3.99 9.00 4.12
N ALA A 294 -4.71 9.07 5.25
CA ALA A 294 -4.94 10.33 5.94
C ALA A 294 -3.65 10.89 6.57
N LEU A 295 -2.81 10.01 7.15
CA LEU A 295 -1.48 10.40 7.62
C LEU A 295 -0.63 10.95 6.47
N GLU A 296 -0.52 10.21 5.35
CA GLU A 296 0.25 10.67 4.18
C GLU A 296 -0.21 12.03 3.66
N ALA A 297 -1.53 12.23 3.58
CA ALA A 297 -2.11 13.49 3.12
C ALA A 297 -1.78 14.65 4.08
N TYR A 298 -1.82 14.40 5.39
CA TYR A 298 -1.41 15.37 6.40
C TYR A 298 0.08 15.72 6.31
N LEU A 299 0.96 14.73 6.16
CA LEU A 299 2.40 14.97 6.02
C LEU A 299 2.71 15.79 4.75
N SER A 300 2.07 15.45 3.62
CA SER A 300 2.16 16.19 2.35
C SER A 300 1.75 17.66 2.50
N ARG A 301 0.62 17.94 3.20
CA ARG A 301 0.18 19.33 3.48
C ARG A 301 1.14 20.06 4.41
N THR A 302 1.59 19.40 5.47
CA THR A 302 2.53 19.97 6.45
C THR A 302 3.84 20.38 5.77
N ALA A 303 4.45 19.51 4.97
CA ALA A 303 5.71 19.81 4.27
C ALA A 303 5.60 20.96 3.25
N LYS A 304 4.40 21.21 2.72
CA LYS A 304 4.11 22.30 1.78
C LYS A 304 3.77 23.62 2.48
N THR A 305 3.55 23.61 3.79
CA THR A 305 3.21 24.80 4.56
C THR A 305 4.47 25.64 4.80
N PRO A 306 4.45 26.97 4.57
CA PRO A 306 5.60 27.83 4.82
C PRO A 306 6.13 27.70 6.26
N GLY A 307 7.45 27.63 6.42
CA GLY A 307 8.08 27.45 7.73
C GLY A 307 7.93 26.05 8.33
N CYS A 308 7.40 25.08 7.57
CA CYS A 308 7.24 23.70 8.00
C CYS A 308 8.05 22.73 7.13
N SER A 309 8.50 21.62 7.72
CA SER A 309 9.10 20.47 7.03
C SER A 309 8.62 19.15 7.63
N VAL A 310 8.66 18.09 6.83
CA VAL A 310 8.52 16.70 7.27
C VAL A 310 9.75 15.95 6.78
N ASP A 311 10.46 15.31 7.70
CA ASP A 311 11.73 14.65 7.50
C ASP A 311 11.74 13.29 8.21
N GLN A 312 12.73 12.45 7.88
CA GLN A 312 12.96 11.17 8.56
C GLN A 312 11.69 10.31 8.68
N ILE A 313 10.98 10.09 7.58
CA ILE A 313 9.91 9.12 7.53
C ILE A 313 10.52 7.73 7.70
N GLN A 314 9.95 6.94 8.60
CA GLN A 314 10.39 5.58 8.89
C GLN A 314 9.18 4.68 9.05
N VAL A 315 9.27 3.47 8.52
CA VAL A 315 8.27 2.43 8.74
C VAL A 315 8.97 1.17 9.21
N LYS A 316 8.41 0.50 10.21
CA LYS A 316 8.85 -0.82 10.65
C LYS A 316 7.66 -1.77 10.74
N LEU A 317 7.77 -2.93 10.10
CA LEU A 317 6.75 -3.96 10.09
C LEU A 317 7.00 -4.98 11.21
N HIS A 318 5.92 -5.48 11.81
CA HIS A 318 6.01 -6.48 12.87
C HIS A 318 5.04 -7.66 12.66
N PRO A 319 5.47 -8.91 12.95
CA PRO A 319 6.85 -9.27 13.28
C PRO A 319 7.75 -9.20 12.03
N ASP A 320 9.03 -8.88 12.23
CA ASP A 320 9.99 -8.50 11.18
C ASP A 320 10.20 -9.58 10.09
N ASN A 321 9.80 -10.84 10.31
CA ASN A 321 9.96 -11.96 9.37
C ASN A 321 8.63 -12.52 8.81
N SER A 322 7.53 -11.79 8.97
CA SER A 322 6.24 -12.18 8.38
C SER A 322 6.09 -11.66 6.96
N THR A 323 5.43 -12.45 6.12
CA THR A 323 4.97 -12.00 4.80
C THR A 323 3.81 -11.03 4.93
N VAL A 324 2.92 -11.26 5.89
CA VAL A 324 1.83 -10.34 6.23
C VAL A 324 2.08 -9.84 7.65
N PRO A 325 2.52 -8.58 7.83
CA PRO A 325 2.76 -8.06 9.16
C PRO A 325 1.45 -7.89 9.92
N GLU A 326 1.47 -8.09 11.22
CA GLU A 326 0.33 -7.85 12.11
C GLU A 326 0.15 -6.37 12.44
N THR A 327 1.25 -5.60 12.44
CA THR A 327 1.24 -4.15 12.67
C THR A 327 2.35 -3.46 11.89
N ALA A 328 2.18 -2.18 11.60
CA ALA A 328 3.21 -1.32 11.05
C ALA A 328 3.38 -0.07 11.93
N THR A 329 4.61 0.18 12.38
CA THR A 329 4.99 1.39 13.11
C THR A 329 5.46 2.44 12.12
N TYR A 330 4.83 3.60 12.10
CA TYR A 330 5.17 4.76 11.27
C TYR A 330 5.74 5.86 12.16
N ARG A 331 6.96 6.32 11.88
CA ARG A 331 7.63 7.41 12.59
C ARG A 331 8.02 8.52 11.63
N TRP A 332 7.90 9.78 12.05
CA TRP A 332 8.34 10.92 11.25
C TRP A 332 8.77 12.08 12.14
N THR A 333 9.58 12.98 11.60
CA THR A 333 10.00 14.21 12.26
C THR A 333 9.36 15.39 11.54
N GLU A 334 8.68 16.26 12.27
CA GLU A 334 8.17 17.53 11.75
C GLU A 334 8.98 18.69 12.32
N THR A 335 9.27 19.69 11.50
CA THR A 335 9.70 21.00 11.97
C THR A 335 8.62 22.01 11.65
N ARG A 336 8.19 22.81 12.62
CA ARG A 336 7.22 23.91 12.44
C ARG A 336 7.76 25.17 13.09
N ASN A 337 7.99 26.21 12.29
CA ASN A 337 8.48 27.51 12.75
C ASN A 337 9.74 27.39 13.65
N GLY A 338 10.66 26.51 13.26
CA GLY A 338 11.91 26.24 13.99
C GLY A 338 11.80 25.28 15.18
N VAL A 339 10.61 24.76 15.49
CA VAL A 339 10.41 23.74 16.53
C VAL A 339 10.31 22.36 15.87
N THR A 340 11.24 21.46 16.21
CA THR A 340 11.28 20.09 15.69
C THR A 340 10.72 19.10 16.70
N LYS A 341 9.86 18.19 16.25
CA LYS A 341 9.27 17.11 17.04
C LYS A 341 9.23 15.82 16.23
N THR A 342 9.44 14.69 16.88
CA THR A 342 9.28 13.36 16.28
C THR A 342 8.02 12.71 16.81
N TYR A 343 7.27 12.09 15.91
CA TYR A 343 5.99 11.47 16.17
C TYR A 343 6.04 10.00 15.73
N GLU A 344 5.23 9.18 16.37
CA GLU A 344 5.10 7.76 16.06
C GLU A 344 3.62 7.35 16.13
N MET A 345 3.23 6.48 15.21
CA MET A 345 1.90 5.89 15.12
C MET A 345 2.01 4.40 14.79
N VAL A 346 1.12 3.58 15.33
CA VAL A 346 1.06 2.15 15.04
C VAL A 346 -0.25 1.83 14.35
N PHE A 347 -0.13 1.24 13.16
CA PHE A 347 -1.26 0.80 12.35
C PHE A 347 -1.46 -0.71 12.53
N PRO A 348 -2.63 -1.16 13.01
CA PRO A 348 -2.96 -2.57 12.98
C PRO A 348 -3.12 -3.04 11.53
N ASN A 349 -2.69 -4.27 11.30
CA ASN A 349 -2.75 -4.96 10.01
C ASN A 349 -3.11 -6.46 10.18
N ASP A 350 -3.59 -6.83 11.36
CA ASP A 350 -4.12 -8.15 11.70
C ASP A 350 -5.63 -8.08 11.67
N PRO A 351 -6.31 -8.90 10.84
CA PRO A 351 -7.73 -8.80 10.68
C PRO A 351 -8.52 -9.13 11.96
N ALA A 352 -7.95 -9.94 12.86
CA ALA A 352 -8.57 -10.27 14.15
C ALA A 352 -8.52 -9.12 15.16
N LYS A 353 -7.66 -8.12 14.95
CA LYS A 353 -7.45 -6.97 15.85
C LYS A 353 -8.15 -5.71 15.39
N VAL A 354 -8.85 -5.75 14.26
CA VAL A 354 -9.57 -4.62 13.69
C VAL A 354 -11.05 -4.99 13.59
N ASN A 355 -11.93 -4.05 13.90
CA ASN A 355 -13.37 -4.26 13.85
C ASN A 355 -13.89 -4.22 12.41
N PHE A 356 -13.66 -5.29 11.63
CA PHE A 356 -14.41 -5.48 10.38
C PHE A 356 -15.85 -5.79 10.76
N GLY A 357 -16.79 -5.01 10.21
CA GLY A 357 -18.19 -5.41 10.27
C GLY A 357 -18.29 -6.82 9.70
N ARG A 358 -18.94 -7.75 10.43
CA ARG A 358 -19.14 -9.11 9.91
C ARG A 358 -19.74 -9.01 8.49
N PRO A 359 -19.31 -9.86 7.54
CA PRO A 359 -19.87 -9.85 6.20
C PRO A 359 -21.40 -9.93 6.30
N ARG A 360 -22.09 -9.00 5.62
CA ARG A 360 -23.53 -9.12 5.42
C ARG A 360 -23.73 -10.42 4.65
N ARG A 361 -24.26 -11.43 5.33
CA ARG A 361 -24.65 -12.70 4.72
C ARG A 361 -25.83 -12.50 3.78
#